data_AF-A0A2E5JJG4-F1
#
_entry.id   AF-A0A2E5JJG4-F1
#
_cell.length_a   1.000
_cell.length_b   1.000
_cell.length_c   1.000
_cell.angle_alpha   90.00
_cell.angle_beta   90.00
_cell.angle_gamma   90.00
#
_symmetry.space_group_name_H-M   'P 1'
#
loop_
_entity.id
_entity.type
_entity.pdbx_description
1 polymer ?
#
loop_
_entity_poly.entity_id
_entity_poly.type
_entity_poly.pdbx_seq_one_letter_code
_entity_poly.pdbx_strand_id
1 'polypeptide(L)'
;MIGLLFLAVGCGLSKEEEVDDAISQAHRLLSANKCAEAIAVLNGVGQQTSNAEWLGVYADAQACLAPWSVVSFFATDLPNMSTSQSAIIGSLATFQQAVMTSPSDGAYTNLRAAINTLLFAGGISEVPHSNRVDALGLSSANNIGVHALYMMINQIGQFSRYYGNALSTTGVKGSQGGSECYINYTDGDAQGIVTAYPAANNCDSFILGHPQLTGNRSRLCDGIVLFNNFIDVIANIAIGDTGNNGGLDELSANISDLCATAAGGGLDLGGTCTVKTHSVCLNDTNGDISAAQIERFYAVTWESMHQ
;
A
#
# COMPACT_ATOMS: atom_id res chain seq x y z
N MET A 1 -58.24 -34.37 -19.00
CA MET A 1 -57.24 -33.81 -18.06
C MET A 1 -55.87 -34.26 -18.54
N ILE A 2 -55.27 -33.50 -19.44
CA ILE A 2 -53.89 -33.70 -19.92
C ILE A 2 -53.09 -32.56 -19.32
N GLY A 3 -51.99 -32.93 -18.66
CA GLY A 3 -51.20 -32.11 -17.78
C GLY A 3 -50.68 -30.85 -18.46
N LEU A 4 -51.10 -29.71 -17.93
CA LEU A 4 -50.53 -28.40 -18.20
C LEU A 4 -49.37 -28.18 -17.22
N LEU A 5 -48.23 -28.85 -17.47
CA LEU A 5 -46.97 -28.63 -16.76
C LEU A 5 -46.30 -27.35 -17.33
N PHE A 6 -46.96 -26.20 -17.13
CA PHE A 6 -46.42 -24.90 -17.51
C PHE A 6 -45.32 -24.49 -16.51
N LEU A 7 -44.08 -24.55 -16.98
CA LEU A 7 -43.10 -23.47 -16.87
C LEU A 7 -42.96 -22.82 -15.47
N ALA A 8 -42.35 -23.54 -14.54
CA ALA A 8 -41.64 -22.93 -13.40
C ALA A 8 -40.18 -22.61 -13.78
N VAL A 9 -39.98 -21.95 -14.93
CA VAL A 9 -38.70 -21.28 -15.21
C VAL A 9 -38.75 -20.00 -14.38
N GLY A 10 -38.18 -20.07 -13.17
CA GLY A 10 -38.18 -18.95 -12.24
C GLY A 10 -37.55 -17.72 -12.90
N CYS A 11 -38.24 -16.58 -12.81
CA CYS A 11 -37.71 -15.25 -13.09
C CYS A 11 -36.75 -14.80 -11.96
N GLY A 12 -35.81 -15.65 -11.57
CA GLY A 12 -34.69 -15.25 -10.73
C GLY A 12 -33.58 -14.74 -11.64
N LEU A 13 -32.91 -13.66 -11.24
CA LEU A 13 -31.65 -13.26 -11.87
C LEU A 13 -30.68 -14.45 -11.79
N SER A 14 -29.87 -14.64 -12.82
CA SER A 14 -28.69 -15.50 -12.70
C SER A 14 -27.76 -14.96 -11.61
N LYS A 15 -26.87 -15.81 -11.07
CA LYS A 15 -25.92 -15.37 -10.05
C LYS A 15 -25.01 -14.25 -10.55
N GLU A 16 -24.66 -14.32 -11.82
CA GLU A 16 -23.87 -13.30 -12.51
C GLU A 16 -24.65 -11.98 -12.58
N GLU A 17 -25.93 -12.00 -12.96
CA GLU A 17 -26.77 -10.79 -12.97
C GLU A 17 -27.01 -10.20 -11.57
N GLU A 18 -27.09 -11.03 -10.52
CA GLU A 18 -27.17 -10.55 -9.13
C GLU A 18 -25.88 -9.83 -8.72
N VAL A 19 -24.72 -10.35 -9.11
CA VAL A 19 -23.42 -9.70 -8.84
C VAL A 19 -23.31 -8.37 -9.59
N ASP A 20 -23.69 -8.33 -10.86
CA ASP A 20 -23.63 -7.11 -11.68
C ASP A 20 -24.58 -6.01 -11.17
N ASP A 21 -25.78 -6.38 -10.70
CA ASP A 21 -26.70 -5.44 -10.06
C ASP A 21 -26.15 -4.94 -8.72
N ALA A 22 -25.52 -5.82 -7.91
CA ALA A 22 -24.88 -5.42 -6.66
C ALA A 22 -23.72 -4.43 -6.88
N ILE A 23 -22.88 -4.66 -7.90
CA ILE A 23 -21.81 -3.74 -8.33
C ILE A 23 -22.42 -2.38 -8.71
N SER A 24 -23.45 -2.40 -9.56
CA SER A 24 -24.14 -1.19 -10.02
C SER A 24 -24.79 -0.41 -8.87
N GLN A 25 -25.40 -1.09 -7.91
CA GLN A 25 -25.97 -0.50 -6.70
C GLN A 25 -24.88 0.10 -5.81
N ALA A 26 -23.77 -0.62 -5.60
CA ALA A 26 -22.65 -0.15 -4.82
C ALA A 26 -22.04 1.13 -5.39
N HIS A 27 -21.84 1.23 -6.72
CA HIS A 27 -21.39 2.48 -7.35
C HIS A 27 -22.30 3.68 -7.09
N ARG A 28 -23.63 3.47 -7.12
CA ARG A 28 -24.60 4.54 -6.80
C ARG A 28 -24.47 4.99 -5.34
N LEU A 29 -24.28 4.05 -4.41
CA LEU A 29 -24.08 4.34 -2.99
C LEU A 29 -22.75 5.07 -2.76
N LEU A 30 -21.67 4.67 -3.42
CA LEU A 30 -20.36 5.32 -3.32
C LEU A 30 -20.40 6.76 -3.83
N SER A 31 -21.13 7.02 -4.92
CA SER A 31 -21.36 8.38 -5.42
C SER A 31 -22.09 9.29 -4.41
N ALA A 32 -22.83 8.70 -3.48
CA ALA A 32 -23.50 9.39 -2.38
C ALA A 32 -22.76 9.26 -1.04
N ASN A 33 -21.50 8.82 -1.04
CA ASN A 33 -20.65 8.61 0.13
C ASN A 33 -21.24 7.63 1.17
N LYS A 34 -22.05 6.67 0.72
CA LYS A 34 -22.72 5.65 1.55
C LYS A 34 -21.88 4.36 1.60
N CYS A 35 -20.65 4.48 2.08
CA CYS A 35 -19.63 3.41 2.01
C CYS A 35 -20.07 2.10 2.69
N ALA A 36 -20.61 2.19 3.92
CA ALA A 36 -21.04 1.01 4.68
C ALA A 36 -22.22 0.28 4.01
N GLU A 37 -23.11 1.03 3.36
CA GLU A 37 -24.24 0.48 2.61
C GLU A 37 -23.75 -0.20 1.32
N ALA A 38 -22.75 0.37 0.64
CA ALA A 38 -22.11 -0.25 -0.52
C ALA A 38 -21.44 -1.58 -0.15
N ILE A 39 -20.71 -1.62 0.97
CA ILE A 39 -20.13 -2.88 1.51
C ILE A 39 -21.24 -3.90 1.80
N ALA A 40 -22.33 -3.47 2.42
CA ALA A 40 -23.44 -4.37 2.77
C ALA A 40 -24.10 -4.99 1.53
N VAL A 41 -24.30 -4.20 0.46
CA VAL A 41 -24.83 -4.68 -0.82
C VAL A 41 -23.89 -5.70 -1.46
N LEU A 42 -22.58 -5.40 -1.53
CA LEU A 42 -21.60 -6.31 -2.12
C LEU A 42 -21.44 -7.61 -1.33
N ASN A 43 -21.47 -7.54 0.01
CA ASN A 43 -21.45 -8.73 0.86
C ASN A 43 -22.73 -9.59 0.70
N GLY A 44 -23.84 -8.99 0.28
CA GLY A 44 -25.12 -9.67 0.07
C GLY A 44 -25.08 -10.75 -1.02
N VAL A 45 -24.21 -10.59 -2.01
CA VAL A 45 -24.00 -11.57 -3.10
C VAL A 45 -22.84 -12.54 -2.84
N GLY A 46 -22.20 -12.44 -1.66
CA GLY A 46 -21.04 -13.23 -1.29
C GLY A 46 -19.73 -12.73 -1.92
N GLN A 47 -18.60 -13.06 -1.27
CA GLN A 47 -17.28 -12.61 -1.70
C GLN A 47 -16.91 -13.19 -3.08
N GLN A 48 -16.49 -12.32 -3.99
CA GLN A 48 -16.02 -12.70 -5.32
C GLN A 48 -14.49 -12.60 -5.39
N THR A 49 -13.79 -13.73 -5.46
CA THR A 49 -12.30 -13.73 -5.46
C THR A 49 -11.69 -13.56 -6.85
N SER A 50 -12.46 -13.83 -7.92
CA SER A 50 -11.97 -13.78 -9.30
C SER A 50 -12.70 -12.74 -10.18
N ASN A 51 -13.69 -12.03 -9.63
CA ASN A 51 -14.36 -10.94 -10.34
C ASN A 51 -13.62 -9.63 -10.02
N ALA A 52 -12.80 -9.18 -10.97
CA ALA A 52 -11.97 -7.98 -10.80
C ALA A 52 -12.78 -6.69 -10.60
N GLU A 53 -13.96 -6.59 -11.23
CA GLU A 53 -14.85 -5.44 -11.05
C GLU A 53 -15.42 -5.42 -9.63
N TRP A 54 -15.97 -6.55 -9.17
CA TRP A 54 -16.45 -6.67 -7.79
C TRP A 54 -15.36 -6.33 -6.76
N LEU A 55 -14.14 -6.85 -6.95
CA LEU A 55 -13.00 -6.58 -6.07
C LEU A 55 -12.61 -5.10 -6.07
N GLY A 56 -12.63 -4.45 -7.24
CA GLY A 56 -12.39 -3.02 -7.37
C GLY A 56 -13.40 -2.19 -6.59
N VAL A 57 -14.69 -2.45 -6.79
CA VAL A 57 -15.77 -1.71 -6.10
C VAL A 57 -15.79 -2.00 -4.61
N TYR A 58 -15.46 -3.22 -4.20
CA TYR A 58 -15.35 -3.57 -2.78
C TYR A 58 -14.19 -2.81 -2.11
N ALA A 59 -13.03 -2.74 -2.78
CA ALA A 59 -11.90 -1.96 -2.30
C ALA A 59 -12.24 -0.46 -2.23
N ASP A 60 -12.92 0.10 -3.24
CA ASP A 60 -13.43 1.48 -3.19
C ASP A 60 -14.36 1.71 -1.99
N ALA A 61 -15.26 0.77 -1.71
CA ALA A 61 -16.18 0.87 -0.59
C ALA A 61 -15.48 0.80 0.76
N GLN A 62 -14.41 0.00 0.89
CA GLN A 62 -13.55 -0.01 2.07
C GLN A 62 -12.76 1.29 2.20
N ALA A 63 -12.16 1.78 1.12
CA ALA A 63 -11.37 3.00 1.11
C ALA A 63 -12.22 4.25 1.38
N CYS A 64 -13.49 4.25 0.97
CA CYS A 64 -14.47 5.29 1.25
C CYS A 64 -14.72 5.50 2.77
N LEU A 65 -14.44 4.48 3.61
CA LEU A 65 -14.47 4.63 5.07
C LEU A 65 -13.24 5.37 5.65
N ALA A 66 -12.25 5.67 4.80
CA ALA A 66 -11.17 6.62 5.05
C ALA A 66 -11.46 7.92 4.27
N PRO A 67 -10.78 9.05 4.55
CA PRO A 67 -10.88 10.24 3.71
C PRO A 67 -10.09 10.05 2.41
N TRP A 68 -10.31 8.92 1.71
CA TRP A 68 -9.74 8.61 0.42
C TRP A 68 -10.74 8.93 -0.68
N SER A 69 -10.25 9.66 -1.68
CA SER A 69 -10.94 10.01 -2.90
C SER A 69 -9.92 10.10 -4.01
N VAL A 70 -10.17 9.37 -5.09
CA VAL A 70 -9.39 9.45 -6.32
C VAL A 70 -9.38 10.89 -6.86
N VAL A 71 -10.48 11.63 -6.73
CA VAL A 71 -10.56 13.03 -7.19
C VAL A 71 -9.59 13.91 -6.40
N SER A 72 -9.60 13.82 -5.07
CA SER A 72 -8.68 14.59 -4.23
C SER A 72 -7.22 14.15 -4.44
N PHE A 73 -6.99 12.86 -4.66
CA PHE A 73 -5.67 12.32 -4.95
C PHE A 73 -5.08 12.98 -6.20
N PHE A 74 -5.80 12.97 -7.33
CA PHE A 74 -5.29 13.56 -8.58
C PHE A 74 -5.29 15.09 -8.57
N ALA A 75 -6.27 15.74 -7.93
CA ALA A 75 -6.41 17.18 -7.97
C ALA A 75 -5.47 17.91 -6.98
N THR A 76 -5.21 17.32 -5.82
CA THR A 76 -4.54 18.01 -4.70
C THR A 76 -3.26 17.31 -4.25
N ASP A 77 -3.27 15.97 -4.15
CA ASP A 77 -2.16 15.24 -3.52
C ASP A 77 -1.03 14.93 -4.51
N LEU A 78 -1.35 14.34 -5.66
CA LEU A 78 -0.38 13.92 -6.67
C LEU A 78 0.58 15.05 -7.11
N PRO A 79 0.16 16.32 -7.26
CA PRO A 79 1.07 17.43 -7.54
C PRO A 79 2.15 17.67 -6.48
N ASN A 80 1.94 17.23 -5.24
CA ASN A 80 2.91 17.37 -4.15
C ASN A 80 3.95 16.23 -4.12
N MET A 81 3.79 15.20 -4.96
CA MET A 81 4.72 14.09 -5.01
C MET A 81 6.05 14.52 -5.64
N SER A 82 7.14 14.31 -4.92
CA SER A 82 8.50 14.57 -5.40
C SER A 82 8.92 13.53 -6.44
N THR A 83 9.66 13.97 -7.46
CA THR A 83 10.35 13.09 -8.40
C THR A 83 11.75 12.70 -7.92
N SER A 84 12.27 13.32 -6.84
CA SER A 84 13.53 12.92 -6.23
C SER A 84 13.32 11.69 -5.37
N GLN A 85 14.10 10.63 -5.65
CA GLN A 85 14.11 9.41 -4.84
C GLN A 85 14.33 9.69 -3.36
N SER A 86 15.23 10.61 -3.02
CA SER A 86 15.58 10.90 -1.63
C SER A 86 14.46 11.62 -0.85
N ALA A 87 13.48 12.20 -1.53
CA ALA A 87 12.45 13.04 -0.92
C ALA A 87 11.02 12.51 -1.16
N ILE A 88 10.86 11.38 -1.86
CA ILE A 88 9.52 10.93 -2.24
C ILE A 88 8.68 10.57 -1.01
N ILE A 89 9.18 9.81 -0.05
CA ILE A 89 8.41 9.42 1.14
C ILE A 89 8.01 10.65 1.98
N GLY A 90 8.91 11.64 2.09
CA GLY A 90 8.61 12.91 2.75
C GLY A 90 7.54 13.71 2.01
N SER A 91 7.61 13.75 0.68
CA SER A 91 6.60 14.43 -0.14
C SER A 91 5.20 13.81 0.01
N LEU A 92 5.09 12.48 0.11
CA LEU A 92 3.82 11.80 0.35
C LEU A 92 3.24 12.13 1.73
N ALA A 93 4.11 12.46 2.70
CA ALA A 93 3.69 12.93 4.01
C ALA A 93 3.03 14.32 3.97
N THR A 94 2.96 15.00 2.82
CA THR A 94 2.24 16.29 2.67
C THR A 94 0.81 16.12 2.15
N PHE A 95 0.42 14.92 1.74
CA PHE A 95 -0.90 14.64 1.19
C PHE A 95 -2.02 15.03 2.17
N GLN A 96 -3.05 15.69 1.67
CA GLN A 96 -4.21 16.10 2.46
C GLN A 96 -4.90 14.87 3.07
N GLN A 97 -4.92 13.75 2.35
CA GLN A 97 -5.57 12.51 2.75
C GLN A 97 -4.69 11.63 3.67
N ALA A 98 -3.46 12.06 3.97
CA ALA A 98 -2.56 11.37 4.89
C ALA A 98 -2.89 11.66 6.37
N VAL A 99 -4.03 11.16 6.87
CA VAL A 99 -4.61 11.62 8.15
C VAL A 99 -4.31 10.78 9.39
N MET A 100 -3.49 9.73 9.29
CA MET A 100 -3.24 8.80 10.39
C MET A 100 -2.79 9.52 11.68
N THR A 101 -3.51 9.26 12.77
CA THR A 101 -3.22 9.81 14.11
C THR A 101 -2.79 8.76 15.13
N SER A 102 -2.97 7.48 14.81
CA SER A 102 -2.56 6.36 15.66
C SER A 102 -2.34 5.08 14.85
N PRO A 103 -1.67 4.05 15.38
CA PRO A 103 -1.46 2.77 14.70
C PRO A 103 -2.75 2.01 14.41
N SER A 104 -3.82 2.30 15.16
CA SER A 104 -5.15 1.71 15.00
C SER A 104 -6.15 2.68 14.38
N ASP A 105 -5.67 3.74 13.73
CA ASP A 105 -6.53 4.73 13.08
C ASP A 105 -7.45 4.06 12.05
N GLY A 106 -8.75 4.40 12.11
CA GLY A 106 -9.76 3.84 11.22
C GLY A 106 -9.44 4.11 9.74
N ALA A 107 -8.96 5.32 9.42
CA ALA A 107 -8.61 5.68 8.05
C ALA A 107 -7.45 4.83 7.52
N TYR A 108 -6.40 4.66 8.34
CA TYR A 108 -5.23 3.85 8.00
C TYR A 108 -5.60 2.37 7.84
N THR A 109 -6.42 1.83 8.74
CA THR A 109 -6.80 0.41 8.74
C THR A 109 -7.78 0.06 7.61
N ASN A 110 -8.74 0.94 7.30
CA ASN A 110 -9.69 0.76 6.21
C ASN A 110 -9.01 0.85 4.83
N LEU A 111 -8.09 1.80 4.65
CA LEU A 111 -7.32 1.90 3.40
C LEU A 111 -6.40 0.69 3.21
N ARG A 112 -5.77 0.19 4.28
CA ARG A 112 -5.02 -1.07 4.23
C ARG A 112 -5.90 -2.27 3.88
N ALA A 113 -7.14 -2.32 4.39
CA ALA A 113 -8.09 -3.38 4.02
C ALA A 113 -8.44 -3.33 2.53
N ALA A 114 -8.68 -2.14 1.98
CA ALA A 114 -8.89 -1.93 0.54
C ALA A 114 -7.69 -2.40 -0.29
N ILE A 115 -6.47 -1.98 0.09
CA ILE A 115 -5.23 -2.41 -0.56
C ILE A 115 -5.11 -3.94 -0.54
N ASN A 116 -5.36 -4.59 0.60
CA ASN A 116 -5.28 -6.04 0.72
C ASN A 116 -6.30 -6.76 -0.17
N THR A 117 -7.54 -6.25 -0.28
CA THR A 117 -8.54 -6.79 -1.22
C THR A 117 -7.98 -6.84 -2.65
N LEU A 118 -7.28 -5.79 -3.07
CA LEU A 118 -6.69 -5.70 -4.41
C LEU A 118 -5.42 -6.56 -4.55
N LEU A 119 -4.55 -6.58 -3.55
CA LEU A 119 -3.30 -7.35 -3.60
C LEU A 119 -3.55 -8.87 -3.61
N PHE A 120 -4.58 -9.34 -2.89
CA PHE A 120 -5.00 -10.74 -2.82
C PHE A 120 -6.05 -11.12 -3.89
N ALA A 121 -6.30 -10.24 -4.86
CA ALA A 121 -7.21 -10.49 -5.97
C ALA A 121 -6.81 -11.77 -6.73
N GLY A 122 -7.81 -12.55 -7.15
CA GLY A 122 -7.62 -13.91 -7.68
C GLY A 122 -7.61 -15.01 -6.61
N GLY A 123 -7.79 -14.66 -5.32
CA GLY A 123 -7.75 -15.63 -4.22
C GLY A 123 -6.35 -16.21 -3.97
N ILE A 124 -5.33 -15.48 -4.38
CA ILE A 124 -3.92 -15.87 -4.22
C ILE A 124 -3.49 -15.74 -2.76
N SER A 125 -2.58 -16.58 -2.28
CA SER A 125 -1.99 -16.46 -0.94
C SER A 125 -0.68 -15.68 -0.93
N GLU A 126 0.03 -15.68 -2.06
CA GLU A 126 1.25 -14.92 -2.31
C GLU A 126 0.91 -13.79 -3.28
N VAL A 127 1.22 -12.56 -2.89
CA VAL A 127 0.78 -11.34 -3.58
C VAL A 127 1.74 -10.72 -4.62
N PRO A 128 2.76 -11.41 -5.20
CA PRO A 128 3.41 -10.89 -6.41
C PRO A 128 2.42 -10.57 -7.54
N HIS A 129 2.69 -9.51 -8.31
CA HIS A 129 1.88 -9.11 -9.45
C HIS A 129 1.72 -10.23 -10.49
N SER A 130 2.79 -10.99 -10.76
CA SER A 130 2.74 -12.15 -11.66
C SER A 130 1.65 -13.15 -11.27
N ASN A 131 1.47 -13.42 -9.97
CA ASN A 131 0.45 -14.36 -9.50
C ASN A 131 -0.97 -13.82 -9.75
N ARG A 132 -1.17 -12.50 -9.67
CA ARG A 132 -2.45 -11.87 -10.04
C ARG A 132 -2.71 -11.97 -11.55
N VAL A 133 -1.68 -11.82 -12.37
CA VAL A 133 -1.79 -12.01 -13.83
C VAL A 133 -2.21 -13.44 -14.16
N ASP A 134 -1.60 -14.42 -13.52
CA ASP A 134 -1.96 -15.84 -13.70
C ASP A 134 -3.40 -16.14 -13.29
N ALA A 135 -3.89 -15.48 -12.23
CA ALA A 135 -5.23 -15.73 -11.68
C ALA A 135 -6.36 -14.98 -12.42
N LEU A 136 -6.11 -13.75 -12.89
CA LEU A 136 -7.16 -12.85 -13.41
C LEU A 136 -6.97 -12.45 -14.88
N GLY A 137 -5.83 -12.78 -15.46
CA GLY A 137 -5.38 -12.26 -16.76
C GLY A 137 -4.77 -10.86 -16.66
N LEU A 138 -3.92 -10.55 -17.64
CA LEU A 138 -3.09 -9.33 -17.66
C LEU A 138 -3.89 -8.03 -17.51
N SER A 139 -4.99 -7.87 -18.26
CA SER A 139 -5.78 -6.63 -18.23
C SER A 139 -6.38 -6.37 -16.84
N SER A 140 -6.97 -7.39 -16.23
CA SER A 140 -7.59 -7.27 -14.90
C SER A 140 -6.54 -7.04 -13.82
N ALA A 141 -5.42 -7.77 -13.88
CA ALA A 141 -4.32 -7.62 -12.94
C ALA A 141 -3.67 -6.22 -13.02
N ASN A 142 -3.53 -5.65 -14.22
CA ASN A 142 -3.04 -4.28 -14.40
C ASN A 142 -4.00 -3.25 -13.82
N ASN A 143 -5.30 -3.35 -14.10
CA ASN A 143 -6.30 -2.43 -13.57
C ASN A 143 -6.33 -2.46 -12.03
N ILE A 144 -6.32 -3.66 -11.44
CA ILE A 144 -6.24 -3.85 -9.98
C ILE A 144 -4.91 -3.31 -9.43
N GLY A 145 -3.79 -3.56 -10.13
CA GLY A 145 -2.48 -3.07 -9.74
C GLY A 145 -2.42 -1.54 -9.69
N VAL A 146 -2.88 -0.86 -10.73
CA VAL A 146 -2.98 0.61 -10.79
C VAL A 146 -3.88 1.13 -9.66
N HIS A 147 -5.00 0.45 -9.41
CA HIS A 147 -5.90 0.84 -8.33
C HIS A 147 -5.22 0.72 -6.95
N ALA A 148 -4.55 -0.40 -6.69
CA ALA A 148 -3.81 -0.62 -5.45
C ALA A 148 -2.67 0.40 -5.30
N LEU A 149 -2.00 0.75 -6.40
CA LEU A 149 -0.91 1.71 -6.43
C LEU A 149 -1.33 3.07 -5.86
N TYR A 150 -2.44 3.63 -6.33
CA TYR A 150 -2.92 4.93 -5.84
C TYR A 150 -3.19 4.92 -4.33
N MET A 151 -3.83 3.86 -3.84
CA MET A 151 -4.09 3.69 -2.41
C MET A 151 -2.80 3.49 -1.61
N MET A 152 -1.85 2.70 -2.10
CA MET A 152 -0.57 2.46 -1.45
C MET A 152 0.26 3.74 -1.33
N ILE A 153 0.27 4.61 -2.35
CA ILE A 153 0.96 5.91 -2.29
C ILE A 153 0.42 6.74 -1.11
N ASN A 154 -0.91 6.82 -0.96
CA ASN A 154 -1.50 7.54 0.17
C ASN A 154 -1.27 6.84 1.52
N GLN A 155 -1.29 5.50 1.56
CA GLN A 155 -0.98 4.73 2.77
C GLN A 155 0.48 4.96 3.21
N ILE A 156 1.43 5.04 2.27
CA ILE A 156 2.83 5.37 2.54
C ILE A 156 2.91 6.78 3.11
N GLY A 157 2.18 7.76 2.55
CA GLY A 157 2.08 9.11 3.10
C GLY A 157 1.52 9.16 4.52
N GLN A 158 0.50 8.35 4.83
CA GLN A 158 -0.01 8.20 6.20
C GLN A 158 1.04 7.62 7.14
N PHE A 159 1.70 6.54 6.72
CA PHE A 159 2.75 5.88 7.50
C PHE A 159 3.91 6.85 7.77
N SER A 160 4.35 7.59 6.74
CA SER A 160 5.49 8.49 6.82
C SER A 160 5.20 9.73 7.64
N ARG A 161 4.02 10.34 7.50
CA ARG A 161 3.61 11.47 8.33
C ARG A 161 3.57 11.07 9.81
N TYR A 162 2.96 9.93 10.12
CA TYR A 162 2.79 9.49 11.49
C TYR A 162 4.11 9.01 12.11
N TYR A 163 4.72 7.95 11.56
CA TYR A 163 5.91 7.34 12.15
C TYR A 163 7.20 8.12 11.89
N GLY A 164 7.25 8.93 10.83
CA GLY A 164 8.36 9.86 10.60
C GLY A 164 8.18 11.19 11.33
N ASN A 165 7.06 11.40 12.04
CA ASN A 165 6.70 12.70 12.64
C ASN A 165 6.87 13.87 11.66
N ALA A 166 6.46 13.67 10.41
CA ALA A 166 6.70 14.64 9.36
C ALA A 166 5.74 15.82 9.46
N LEU A 167 6.21 17.02 9.12
CA LEU A 167 5.34 18.18 8.99
C LEU A 167 4.37 18.00 7.81
N SER A 168 3.08 18.17 8.05
CA SER A 168 2.06 18.04 7.00
C SER A 168 2.20 19.04 5.85
N THR A 169 2.90 20.16 6.05
CA THR A 169 3.08 21.21 5.05
C THR A 169 4.35 21.07 4.22
N THR A 170 5.41 20.49 4.78
CA THR A 170 6.74 20.43 4.13
C THR A 170 7.24 19.00 3.92
N GLY A 171 6.66 18.01 4.61
CA GLY A 171 7.12 16.63 4.56
C GLY A 171 8.42 16.39 5.34
N VAL A 172 8.91 17.41 6.05
CA VAL A 172 10.18 17.30 6.80
C VAL A 172 9.96 16.40 8.00
N LYS A 173 10.70 15.29 8.03
CA LYS A 173 10.74 14.27 9.10
C LYS A 173 11.12 14.88 10.46
N GLY A 174 10.76 14.26 11.57
CA GLY A 174 11.26 14.58 12.92
C GLY A 174 10.92 15.97 13.46
N SER A 175 10.06 16.70 12.75
CA SER A 175 9.72 18.09 13.09
C SER A 175 8.58 18.19 14.11
N GLN A 176 7.95 17.06 14.45
CA GLN A 176 6.92 16.97 15.49
C GLN A 176 7.31 15.89 16.52
N GLY A 177 6.94 16.05 17.79
CA GLY A 177 6.93 14.92 18.74
C GLY A 177 8.29 14.33 19.20
N GLY A 178 9.43 14.90 18.81
CA GLY A 178 10.74 14.56 19.38
C GLY A 178 11.33 13.20 19.00
N SER A 179 10.74 12.48 18.03
CA SER A 179 11.42 11.35 17.37
C SER A 179 11.96 11.81 16.02
N GLU A 180 13.26 11.66 15.86
CA GLU A 180 14.08 12.11 14.74
C GLU A 180 14.22 11.03 13.65
N CYS A 181 14.18 9.78 14.09
CA CYS A 181 14.30 8.58 13.29
C CYS A 181 12.94 7.86 13.23
N TYR A 182 12.73 7.02 12.22
CA TYR A 182 11.58 6.11 12.21
C TYR A 182 11.64 5.14 13.39
N ILE A 183 12.82 4.61 13.66
CA ILE A 183 13.08 3.61 14.70
C ILE A 183 14.39 3.91 15.42
N ASN A 184 14.61 3.25 16.54
CA ASN A 184 15.94 3.22 17.14
C ASN A 184 16.83 2.28 16.33
N TYR A 185 18.05 2.72 16.05
CA TYR A 185 19.07 1.92 15.36
C TYR A 185 20.12 1.47 16.37
N THR A 186 20.30 0.15 16.48
CA THR A 186 21.30 -0.52 17.32
C THR A 186 22.33 -1.29 16.48
N ASP A 187 21.98 -1.66 15.25
CA ASP A 187 22.86 -2.27 14.26
C ASP A 187 23.84 -1.24 13.68
N GLY A 188 25.12 -1.58 13.69
CA GLY A 188 26.19 -0.67 13.24
C GLY A 188 26.11 -0.33 11.75
N ASP A 189 25.65 -1.26 10.91
CA ASP A 189 25.50 -1.00 9.47
C ASP A 189 24.34 -0.03 9.21
N ALA A 190 23.21 -0.22 9.90
CA ALA A 190 22.08 0.69 9.84
C ALA A 190 22.47 2.12 10.31
N GLN A 191 23.20 2.25 11.42
CA GLN A 191 23.71 3.55 11.89
C GLN A 191 24.67 4.20 10.89
N GLY A 192 25.56 3.40 10.28
CA GLY A 192 26.47 3.86 9.24
C GLY A 192 25.75 4.42 8.02
N ILE A 193 24.66 3.76 7.60
CA ILE A 193 23.80 4.21 6.49
C ILE A 193 23.10 5.52 6.83
N VAL A 194 22.47 5.61 8.00
CA VAL A 194 21.79 6.82 8.45
C VAL A 194 22.74 8.03 8.51
N THR A 195 23.98 7.81 8.97
CA THR A 195 25.02 8.86 9.06
C THR A 195 25.52 9.32 7.70
N ALA A 196 25.46 8.45 6.69
CA ALA A 196 25.92 8.78 5.34
C ALA A 196 24.98 9.73 4.59
N TYR A 197 23.74 9.91 5.07
CA TYR A 197 22.80 10.83 4.45
C TYR A 197 23.16 12.30 4.72
N PRO A 198 22.80 13.23 3.81
CA PRO A 198 23.11 14.65 3.96
C PRO A 198 22.56 15.23 5.26
N ALA A 199 23.09 16.38 5.68
CA ALA A 199 22.71 17.09 6.91
C ALA A 199 21.22 17.52 7.01
N ALA A 200 20.41 17.30 5.97
CA ALA A 200 18.96 17.44 6.02
C ALA A 200 18.26 16.24 6.68
N ASN A 201 18.96 15.12 6.90
CA ASN A 201 18.43 14.01 7.67
C ASN A 201 18.34 14.38 9.15
N ASN A 202 17.12 14.53 9.65
CA ASN A 202 16.87 14.87 11.05
C ASN A 202 17.17 13.71 12.03
N CYS A 203 17.47 12.50 11.56
CA CYS A 203 17.90 11.37 12.40
C CYS A 203 19.39 11.52 12.78
N ASP A 204 19.67 12.41 13.74
CA ASP A 204 21.02 12.62 14.27
C ASP A 204 21.29 11.82 15.57
N SER A 205 20.23 11.35 16.23
CA SER A 205 20.31 10.45 17.38
C SER A 205 19.63 9.10 17.12
N PHE A 206 20.43 8.03 17.08
CA PHE A 206 19.97 6.67 16.80
C PHE A 206 19.02 6.08 17.87
N ILE A 207 18.77 6.78 18.97
CA ILE A 207 17.88 6.32 20.05
C ILE A 207 16.56 7.10 20.10
N LEU A 208 16.34 8.04 19.17
CA LEU A 208 15.15 8.88 19.08
C LEU A 208 14.22 8.41 17.95
N GLY A 209 13.90 7.12 17.93
CA GLY A 209 12.90 6.53 17.04
C GLY A 209 11.47 6.70 17.54
N HIS A 210 10.50 6.56 16.63
CA HIS A 210 9.09 6.71 17.00
C HIS A 210 8.68 5.64 18.02
N PRO A 211 8.13 5.99 19.19
CA PRO A 211 7.95 5.08 20.33
C PRO A 211 6.97 3.95 20.05
N GLN A 212 6.07 4.14 19.09
CA GLN A 212 5.13 3.12 18.68
C GLN A 212 5.62 2.25 17.52
N LEU A 213 6.76 2.56 16.90
CA LEU A 213 7.36 1.76 15.83
C LEU A 213 8.58 0.99 16.35
N THR A 214 9.45 1.65 17.12
CA THR A 214 10.63 1.03 17.76
C THR A 214 10.25 -0.22 18.56
N GLY A 215 10.91 -1.34 18.26
CA GLY A 215 10.69 -2.62 18.95
C GLY A 215 9.36 -3.32 18.63
N ASN A 216 8.50 -2.74 17.78
CA ASN A 216 7.22 -3.33 17.41
C ASN A 216 7.28 -4.02 16.05
N ARG A 217 7.72 -5.30 16.04
CA ARG A 217 7.88 -6.10 14.82
C ARG A 217 6.65 -6.09 13.91
N SER A 218 5.44 -6.17 14.47
CA SER A 218 4.20 -6.17 13.68
C SER A 218 4.04 -4.89 12.85
N ARG A 219 4.34 -3.73 13.44
CA ARG A 219 4.25 -2.43 12.74
C ARG A 219 5.42 -2.19 11.80
N LEU A 220 6.60 -2.72 12.12
CA LEU A 220 7.74 -2.73 11.22
C LEU A 220 7.41 -3.54 9.95
N CYS A 221 6.78 -4.70 10.13
CA CYS A 221 6.31 -5.52 9.03
C CYS A 221 5.22 -4.85 8.20
N ASP A 222 4.32 -4.06 8.82
CA ASP A 222 3.34 -3.25 8.06
C ASP A 222 4.04 -2.30 7.08
N GLY A 223 5.10 -1.60 7.51
CA GLY A 223 5.87 -0.70 6.66
C GLY A 223 6.64 -1.42 5.56
N ILE A 224 7.36 -2.50 5.91
CA ILE A 224 8.14 -3.31 4.96
C ILE A 224 7.23 -3.86 3.86
N VAL A 225 6.12 -4.49 4.24
CA VAL A 225 5.20 -5.15 3.30
C VAL A 225 4.50 -4.12 2.42
N LEU A 226 4.07 -2.98 2.98
CA LEU A 226 3.48 -1.90 2.20
C LEU A 226 4.44 -1.42 1.11
N PHE A 227 5.70 -1.17 1.47
CA PHE A 227 6.70 -0.67 0.54
C PHE A 227 7.07 -1.73 -0.53
N ASN A 228 7.29 -2.98 -0.14
CA ASN A 228 7.63 -4.03 -1.11
C ASN A 228 6.50 -4.32 -2.10
N ASN A 229 5.23 -4.26 -1.67
CA ASN A 229 4.09 -4.37 -2.58
C ASN A 229 3.97 -3.17 -3.51
N PHE A 230 4.25 -1.96 -3.01
CA PHE A 230 4.31 -0.76 -3.84
C PHE A 230 5.34 -0.89 -4.96
N ILE A 231 6.54 -1.39 -4.66
CA ILE A 231 7.59 -1.64 -5.67
C ILE A 231 7.22 -2.76 -6.63
N ASP A 232 6.69 -3.87 -6.12
CA ASP A 232 6.23 -4.97 -6.97
C ASP A 232 5.17 -4.52 -7.97
N VAL A 233 4.20 -3.73 -7.53
CA VAL A 233 3.14 -3.22 -8.42
C VAL A 233 3.73 -2.27 -9.44
N ILE A 234 4.50 -1.25 -9.03
CA ILE A 234 5.08 -0.27 -9.95
C ILE A 234 5.95 -0.95 -11.02
N ALA A 235 6.79 -1.92 -10.63
CA ALA A 235 7.73 -2.56 -11.55
C ALA A 235 7.05 -3.50 -12.57
N ASN A 236 5.80 -3.90 -12.33
CA ASN A 236 5.13 -4.94 -13.12
C ASN A 236 3.82 -4.50 -13.78
N ILE A 237 3.26 -3.33 -13.46
CA ILE A 237 2.10 -2.80 -14.18
C ILE A 237 2.52 -2.23 -15.54
N ALA A 238 1.77 -2.57 -16.59
CA ALA A 238 1.86 -1.85 -17.85
C ALA A 238 0.90 -0.66 -17.82
N ILE A 239 1.44 0.55 -17.61
CA ILE A 239 0.69 1.79 -17.84
C ILE A 239 0.72 2.01 -19.35
N GLY A 240 -0.47 1.98 -19.99
CA GLY A 240 -0.62 1.80 -21.43
C GLY A 240 0.20 2.76 -22.32
N ASP A 241 0.39 2.35 -23.59
CA ASP A 241 1.23 2.95 -24.65
C ASP A 241 0.99 4.45 -25.00
N THR A 242 0.26 5.21 -24.21
CA THR A 242 0.09 6.66 -24.40
C THR A 242 1.31 7.46 -23.94
N GLY A 243 2.52 7.08 -24.41
CA GLY A 243 3.72 7.91 -24.61
C GLY A 243 4.14 8.93 -23.53
N ASN A 244 3.61 8.85 -22.32
CA ASN A 244 3.75 9.86 -21.28
C ASN A 244 3.48 9.24 -19.89
N ASN A 245 4.09 8.08 -19.62
CA ASN A 245 4.13 7.48 -18.28
C ASN A 245 4.92 8.34 -17.28
N GLY A 246 5.59 9.41 -17.76
CA GLY A 246 6.17 10.47 -16.94
C GLY A 246 7.09 9.93 -15.84
N GLY A 247 6.98 10.51 -14.65
CA GLY A 247 7.81 10.16 -13.50
C GLY A 247 7.56 8.77 -12.88
N LEU A 248 6.54 7.99 -13.30
CA LEU A 248 6.27 6.66 -12.72
C LEU A 248 7.21 5.57 -13.27
N ASP A 249 7.63 5.67 -14.53
CA ASP A 249 8.63 4.76 -15.11
C ASP A 249 10.02 5.02 -14.48
N GLU A 250 10.39 6.29 -14.30
CA GLU A 250 11.61 6.70 -13.59
C GLU A 250 11.56 6.34 -12.09
N LEU A 251 10.37 6.37 -11.49
CA LEU A 251 10.13 5.97 -10.11
C LEU A 251 10.40 4.47 -9.89
N SER A 252 9.97 3.64 -10.84
CA SER A 252 10.18 2.19 -10.80
C SER A 252 11.66 1.82 -10.76
N ALA A 253 12.44 2.38 -11.69
CA ALA A 253 13.86 2.09 -11.86
C ALA A 253 14.68 2.60 -10.66
N ASN A 254 14.37 3.80 -10.17
CA ASN A 254 15.12 4.35 -9.04
C ASN A 254 14.86 3.55 -7.77
N ILE A 255 13.60 3.23 -7.44
CA ILE A 255 13.30 2.62 -6.14
C ILE A 255 13.59 1.12 -6.09
N SER A 256 13.45 0.37 -7.19
CA SER A 256 13.80 -1.06 -7.23
C SER A 256 15.28 -1.34 -6.96
N ASP A 257 16.14 -0.36 -7.23
CA ASP A 257 17.58 -0.51 -7.11
C ASP A 257 18.11 -0.29 -5.69
N LEU A 258 17.36 0.26 -4.74
CA LEU A 258 17.88 0.55 -3.38
C LEU A 258 18.33 -0.73 -2.65
N CYS A 259 17.47 -1.75 -2.64
CA CYS A 259 17.78 -3.04 -2.04
C CYS A 259 18.93 -3.74 -2.79
N ALA A 260 18.94 -3.70 -4.12
CA ALA A 260 19.98 -4.31 -4.94
C ALA A 260 21.34 -3.59 -4.78
N THR A 261 21.33 -2.27 -4.71
CA THR A 261 22.51 -1.41 -4.50
C THR A 261 23.10 -1.63 -3.12
N ALA A 262 22.26 -1.65 -2.08
CA ALA A 262 22.70 -1.93 -0.72
C ALA A 262 23.29 -3.35 -0.61
N ALA A 263 22.64 -4.36 -1.20
CA ALA A 263 23.17 -5.73 -1.24
C ALA A 263 24.48 -5.82 -2.03
N GLY A 264 24.59 -5.12 -3.16
CA GLY A 264 25.83 -5.01 -3.95
C GLY A 264 26.98 -4.31 -3.20
N GLY A 265 26.64 -3.44 -2.24
CA GLY A 265 27.57 -2.83 -1.28
C GLY A 265 27.96 -3.74 -0.10
N GLY A 266 27.46 -4.98 -0.05
CA GLY A 266 27.76 -5.95 1.00
C GLY A 266 26.82 -5.90 2.21
N LEU A 267 25.73 -5.13 2.14
CA LEU A 267 24.73 -5.09 3.21
C LEU A 267 23.83 -6.32 3.16
N ASP A 268 23.75 -7.05 4.27
CA ASP A 268 22.78 -8.14 4.40
C ASP A 268 21.42 -7.58 4.85
N LEU A 269 20.46 -7.59 3.92
CA LEU A 269 19.05 -7.25 4.12
C LEU A 269 18.16 -8.49 4.31
N GLY A 270 18.70 -9.70 4.17
CA GLY A 270 17.94 -10.94 4.23
C GLY A 270 16.67 -10.93 3.37
N GLY A 271 15.57 -11.43 3.91
CA GLY A 271 14.25 -11.46 3.27
C GLY A 271 13.46 -10.15 3.34
N THR A 272 13.98 -9.09 3.98
CA THR A 272 13.22 -7.84 4.18
C THR A 272 12.87 -7.13 2.88
N CYS A 273 13.69 -7.26 1.83
CA CYS A 273 13.45 -6.64 0.52
C CYS A 273 12.46 -7.38 -0.37
N THR A 274 12.05 -8.59 0.00
CA THR A 274 11.20 -9.44 -0.85
C THR A 274 9.91 -9.86 -0.17
N VAL A 275 9.77 -9.68 1.14
CA VAL A 275 8.57 -10.07 1.87
C VAL A 275 7.38 -9.18 1.53
N LYS A 276 6.27 -9.79 1.09
CA LYS A 276 5.06 -9.08 0.64
C LYS A 276 3.82 -9.41 1.44
N THR A 277 3.92 -10.24 2.47
CA THR A 277 2.80 -10.57 3.36
C THR A 277 3.19 -10.37 4.82
N HIS A 278 2.25 -9.80 5.59
CA HIS A 278 2.48 -9.46 6.99
C HIS A 278 2.81 -10.68 7.84
N SER A 279 2.09 -11.79 7.60
CA SER A 279 2.29 -13.06 8.32
C SER A 279 3.68 -13.65 8.12
N VAL A 280 4.23 -13.58 6.91
CA VAL A 280 5.58 -14.06 6.59
C VAL A 280 6.63 -13.17 7.25
N CYS A 281 6.47 -11.85 7.21
CA CYS A 281 7.39 -10.95 7.90
C CYS A 281 7.36 -11.16 9.42
N LEU A 282 6.17 -11.28 10.01
CA LEU A 282 6.00 -11.41 11.45
C LEU A 282 6.54 -12.73 11.97
N ASN A 283 6.18 -13.84 11.31
CA ASN A 283 6.49 -15.21 11.72
C ASN A 283 7.59 -15.82 10.85
N ASP A 284 8.62 -15.04 10.52
CA ASP A 284 9.77 -15.55 9.79
C ASP A 284 10.38 -16.74 10.56
N THR A 285 10.25 -17.93 9.98
CA THR A 285 10.71 -19.19 10.57
C THR A 285 12.07 -19.62 10.02
N ASN A 286 12.52 -18.99 8.92
CA ASN A 286 13.79 -19.30 8.28
C ASN A 286 14.95 -18.50 8.90
N GLY A 287 14.64 -17.42 9.64
CA GLY A 287 15.64 -16.53 10.22
C GLY A 287 16.18 -15.50 9.22
N ASP A 288 15.51 -15.34 8.08
CA ASP A 288 15.87 -14.41 7.01
C ASP A 288 15.50 -12.95 7.33
N ILE A 289 14.71 -12.71 8.39
CA ILE A 289 14.20 -11.39 8.80
C ILE A 289 14.47 -11.19 10.30
N SER A 290 15.72 -10.88 10.62
CA SER A 290 16.19 -10.51 11.96
C SER A 290 15.91 -9.03 12.29
N ALA A 291 16.09 -8.65 13.56
CA ALA A 291 15.98 -7.25 13.98
C ALA A 291 16.99 -6.35 13.25
N ALA A 292 18.24 -6.82 13.08
CA ALA A 292 19.27 -6.08 12.35
C ALA A 292 18.89 -5.87 10.87
N GLN A 293 18.36 -6.89 10.19
CA GLN A 293 17.91 -6.76 8.81
C GLN A 293 16.72 -5.78 8.68
N ILE A 294 15.79 -5.78 9.65
CA ILE A 294 14.71 -4.79 9.69
C ILE A 294 15.28 -3.38 9.86
N GLU A 295 16.23 -3.18 10.78
CA GLU A 295 16.87 -1.88 10.98
C GLU A 295 17.57 -1.38 9.71
N ARG A 296 18.32 -2.25 9.03
CA ARG A 296 18.97 -1.95 7.76
C ARG A 296 17.97 -1.62 6.66
N PHE A 297 16.86 -2.36 6.56
CA PHE A 297 15.80 -2.04 5.62
C PHE A 297 15.26 -0.64 5.86
N TYR A 298 14.93 -0.28 7.11
CA TYR A 298 14.44 1.05 7.46
C TYR A 298 15.47 2.15 7.16
N ALA A 299 16.75 1.92 7.45
CA ALA A 299 17.82 2.85 7.11
C ALA A 299 17.98 3.04 5.58
N VAL A 300 17.86 1.96 4.79
CA VAL A 300 18.00 2.01 3.32
C VAL A 300 16.78 2.58 2.62
N THR A 301 15.57 2.35 3.16
CA THR A 301 14.32 2.72 2.47
C THR A 301 13.69 3.96 3.10
N TRP A 302 13.21 3.84 4.33
CA TRP A 302 12.43 4.87 5.01
C TRP A 302 13.26 6.11 5.35
N GLU A 303 14.51 5.96 5.82
CA GLU A 303 15.37 7.11 6.12
C GLU A 303 15.94 7.76 4.85
N SER A 304 16.32 6.95 3.86
CA SER A 304 16.98 7.44 2.65
C SER A 304 16.05 8.23 1.73
N MET A 305 14.76 7.86 1.70
CA MET A 305 13.75 8.41 0.80
C MET A 305 12.87 9.48 1.45
N HIS A 306 13.18 9.86 2.69
CA HIS A 306 12.46 10.86 3.48
C HIS A 306 13.35 12.04 3.90
N GLN A 307 14.32 12.39 3.05
CA GLN A 307 15.15 13.58 3.19
C GLN A 307 14.38 14.85 2.82
#